data_AF-J0WHY1-F1
#
_entry.id   AF-J0WHY1-F1
#
_cell.length_a   1.000
_cell.length_b   1.000
_cell.length_c   1.000
_cell.angle_alpha   90.00
_cell.angle_beta   90.00
_cell.angle_gamma   90.00
#
_symmetry.space_group_name_H-M   'P 1'
#
loop_
_entity.id
_entity.type
_entity.pdbx_description
1 polymer ?
#
loop_
_entity_poly.entity_id
_entity_poly.type
_entity_poly.pdbx_seq_one_letter_code
_entity_poly.pdbx_strand_id
1 'polypeptide(L)'
;MSPNTHNRLVLDFMAMRAKKVTDSVPVDTIMDYGIDKGLSLDQVEAALIHASNQEWILLVGSNVHLSQAGYAAIGPANDNSLSR
;
A
#
# COMPACT_ATOMS: atom_id res chain seq x y z
N MET A 1 10.30 16.93 5.54
CA MET A 1 9.95 15.56 5.08
C MET A 1 10.02 15.55 3.56
N SER A 2 10.62 14.52 2.96
CA SER A 2 10.71 14.43 1.50
C SER A 2 9.32 14.05 0.97
N PRO A 3 8.79 14.69 -0.09
CA PRO A 3 7.45 14.38 -0.63
C PRO A 3 7.31 12.89 -1.02
N ASN A 4 8.42 12.18 -1.23
CA ASN A 4 8.44 10.74 -1.50
C ASN A 4 8.19 9.84 -0.28
N THR A 5 8.21 10.37 0.94
CA THR A 5 8.07 9.56 2.17
C THR A 5 6.67 8.95 2.31
N HIS A 6 5.63 9.56 1.72
CA HIS A 6 4.24 9.08 1.81
C HIS A 6 3.76 8.34 0.56
N ASN A 7 4.50 8.42 -0.54
CA ASN A 7 4.17 7.74 -1.80
C ASN A 7 4.15 6.20 -1.67
N ARG A 8 4.83 5.66 -0.65
CA ARG A 8 4.86 4.23 -0.34
C ARG A 8 3.91 3.81 0.79
N LEU A 9 3.12 4.72 1.36
CA LEU A 9 2.23 4.46 2.50
C LEU A 9 1.40 3.17 2.32
N VAL A 10 0.78 3.02 1.15
CA VAL A 10 -0.07 1.88 0.83
C VAL A 10 0.74 0.58 0.78
N LEU A 11 1.93 0.62 0.19
CA LEU A 11 2.83 -0.54 0.13
C LEU A 11 3.37 -0.91 1.51
N ASP A 12 3.73 0.08 2.32
CA ASP A 12 4.22 -0.13 3.69
C ASP A 12 3.13 -0.76 4.56
N PHE A 13 1.88 -0.33 4.39
CA PHE A 13 0.72 -0.95 5.05
C PHE A 13 0.54 -2.41 4.61
N MET A 14 0.55 -2.66 3.30
CA MET A 14 0.38 -4.02 2.74
C MET A 14 1.51 -4.96 3.18
N ALA A 15 2.75 -4.45 3.22
CA ALA A 15 3.92 -5.18 3.72
C ALA A 15 3.78 -5.53 5.20
N MET A 16 3.43 -4.55 6.04
CA MET A 16 3.20 -4.75 7.48
C MET A 16 2.12 -5.80 7.75
N ARG A 17 1.09 -5.88 6.89
CA ARG A 17 0.00 -6.86 6.99
C ARG A 17 0.29 -8.19 6.29
N ALA A 18 1.51 -8.39 5.80
CA ALA A 18 1.94 -9.57 5.06
C ALA A 18 1.02 -9.95 3.87
N LYS A 19 0.53 -8.93 3.14
CA LYS A 19 -0.41 -9.09 2.03
C LYS A 19 0.28 -9.64 0.78
N LYS A 20 -0.40 -10.56 0.10
CA LYS A 20 0.03 -11.18 -1.16
C LYS A 20 -0.68 -10.53 -2.34
N VAL A 21 -0.19 -10.82 -3.54
CA VAL A 21 -0.89 -10.49 -4.79
C VAL A 21 -2.30 -11.06 -4.74
N THR A 22 -3.29 -10.30 -5.20
CA THR A 22 -4.75 -10.56 -5.11
C THR A 22 -5.41 -10.31 -3.75
N ASP A 23 -4.64 -10.16 -2.67
CA ASP A 23 -5.23 -9.73 -1.40
C ASP A 23 -5.78 -8.31 -1.53
N SER A 24 -6.87 -8.09 -0.81
CA SER A 24 -7.50 -6.78 -0.72
C SER A 24 -7.59 -6.27 0.71
N VAL A 25 -7.73 -4.96 0.80
CA VAL A 25 -7.94 -4.22 2.03
C VAL A 25 -8.98 -3.12 1.74
N PRO A 26 -9.95 -2.88 2.64
CA PRO A 26 -10.85 -1.75 2.49
C PRO A 26 -10.08 -0.42 2.43
N VAL A 27 -10.52 0.49 1.59
CA VAL A 27 -9.93 1.84 1.46
C VAL A 27 -9.93 2.55 2.81
N ASP A 28 -11.04 2.46 3.56
CA ASP A 28 -11.18 3.05 4.89
C ASP A 28 -10.08 2.61 5.87
N THR A 29 -9.66 1.34 5.81
CA THR A 29 -8.58 0.83 6.67
C THR A 29 -7.23 1.47 6.34
N ILE A 30 -6.98 1.83 5.09
CA ILE A 30 -5.76 2.55 4.68
C ILE A 30 -5.87 4.02 5.08
N MET A 31 -7.07 4.60 5.02
CA MET A 31 -7.34 5.96 5.48
C MET A 31 -7.08 6.10 6.98
N ASP A 32 -7.64 5.21 7.79
CA ASP A 32 -7.42 5.15 9.24
C ASP A 32 -5.93 5.00 9.56
N TYR A 33 -5.22 4.10 8.87
CA TYR A 33 -3.79 3.92 9.06
C TYR A 33 -2.97 5.19 8.73
N GLY A 34 -3.32 5.91 7.66
CA GLY A 34 -2.65 7.15 7.30
C GLY A 34 -2.88 8.25 8.34
N ILE A 35 -4.10 8.36 8.85
CA ILE A 35 -4.46 9.31 9.93
C ILE A 35 -3.69 8.97 11.21
N ASP A 36 -3.62 7.69 11.59
CA ASP A 36 -2.83 7.23 12.74
C ASP A 36 -1.33 7.55 12.62
N LYS A 37 -0.82 7.66 11.38
CA LYS A 37 0.56 8.09 11.09
C LYS A 37 0.72 9.61 11.05
N GLY A 38 -0.33 10.38 11.36
CA GLY A 38 -0.32 11.84 11.39
C GLY A 38 -0.47 12.49 10.01
N LEU A 39 -0.99 11.77 9.01
CA LEU A 39 -1.27 12.33 7.69
C LEU A 39 -2.67 12.93 7.64
N SER A 40 -2.82 13.98 6.84
CA SER A 40 -4.14 14.49 6.47
C SER A 40 -4.82 13.57 5.46
N LEU A 41 -6.15 13.71 5.34
CA LEU A 41 -6.96 12.98 4.36
C LEU A 41 -6.40 13.14 2.94
N ASP A 42 -6.12 14.38 2.54
CA ASP A 42 -5.58 14.72 1.21
C ASP A 42 -4.23 14.04 0.93
N GLN A 43 -3.39 13.86 1.96
CA GLN A 43 -2.12 13.17 1.82
C GLN A 43 -2.29 11.67 1.62
N VAL A 44 -3.27 11.05 2.30
CA VAL A 44 -3.58 9.64 2.12
C VAL A 44 -4.22 9.39 0.76
N GLU A 45 -5.12 10.26 0.33
CA GLU A 45 -5.72 10.21 -1.01
C GLU A 45 -4.64 10.36 -2.10
N ALA A 46 -3.74 11.34 -1.96
CA ALA A 46 -2.63 11.51 -2.89
C ALA A 46 -1.72 10.26 -2.96
N ALA A 47 -1.49 9.58 -1.82
CA ALA A 47 -0.72 8.34 -1.78
C ALA A 47 -1.43 7.18 -2.50
N LEU A 48 -2.76 7.07 -2.36
CA LEU A 48 -3.58 6.09 -3.08
C LEU A 48 -3.55 6.33 -4.59
N ILE A 49 -3.76 7.59 -5.01
CA ILE A 49 -3.69 7.98 -6.42
C ILE A 49 -2.31 7.69 -6.99
N HIS A 50 -1.25 8.04 -6.26
CA HIS A 50 0.12 7.76 -6.68
C HIS A 50 0.37 6.26 -6.84
N ALA A 51 0.01 5.44 -5.86
CA ALA A 51 0.19 4.00 -5.93
C ALA A 51 -0.61 3.36 -7.07
N SER A 52 -1.81 3.87 -7.37
CA SER A 52 -2.61 3.44 -8.51
C SER A 52 -1.95 3.84 -9.85
N ASN A 53 -1.40 5.05 -9.95
CA ASN A 53 -0.71 5.53 -11.16
C ASN A 53 0.60 4.77 -11.43
N GLN A 54 1.23 4.22 -10.40
CA GLN A 54 2.40 3.34 -10.52
C GLN A 54 2.00 1.87 -10.77
N GLU A 55 0.71 1.59 -10.93
CA GLU A 55 0.15 0.24 -11.10
C GLU A 55 0.48 -0.70 -9.95
N TRP A 56 0.82 -0.17 -8.77
CA TRP A 56 1.15 -0.97 -7.58
C TRP A 56 -0.08 -1.54 -6.90
N ILE A 57 -1.21 -0.83 -7.04
CA ILE A 57 -2.50 -1.24 -6.52
C ILE A 57 -3.58 -1.11 -7.59
N LEU A 58 -4.67 -1.82 -7.37
CA LEU A 58 -5.91 -1.67 -8.13
C LEU A 58 -7.04 -1.30 -7.17
N LEU A 59 -7.77 -0.23 -7.49
CA LEU A 59 -8.97 0.17 -6.77
C LEU A 59 -10.17 -0.54 -7.39
N VAL A 60 -10.80 -1.44 -6.63
CA VAL A 60 -11.98 -2.20 -7.06
C VAL A 60 -13.09 -2.01 -6.03
N GLY A 61 -14.08 -1.18 -6.37
CA GLY A 61 -15.10 -0.75 -5.42
C GLY A 61 -14.47 -0.05 -4.22
N SER A 62 -14.84 -0.47 -3.01
CA SER A 62 -14.29 0.07 -1.74
C SER A 62 -13.01 -0.64 -1.28
N ASN A 63 -12.35 -1.40 -2.15
CA ASN A 63 -11.17 -2.18 -1.79
C ASN A 63 -9.94 -1.79 -2.63
N VAL A 64 -8.79 -1.84 -1.97
CA VAL A 64 -7.45 -1.72 -2.54
C VAL A 64 -6.87 -3.11 -2.68
N HIS A 65 -6.58 -3.53 -3.91
CA HIS A 65 -5.94 -4.80 -4.22
C HIS A 65 -4.46 -4.57 -4.50
N LEU A 66 -3.61 -5.45 -3.97
CA LEU A 66 -2.18 -5.43 -4.29
C LEU A 66 -1.92 -6.07 -5.66
N SER A 67 -1.26 -5.34 -6.56
CA SER A 67 -0.87 -5.86 -7.87
C SER A 67 0.45 -6.62 -7.79
N GLN A 68 0.80 -7.33 -8.86
CA GLN A 68 2.12 -7.97 -9.00
C GLN A 68 3.26 -6.95 -8.92
N ALA A 69 3.10 -5.78 -9.54
CA ALA A 69 4.11 -4.72 -9.52
C ALA A 69 4.28 -4.12 -8.12
N GLY A 70 3.18 -3.91 -7.39
CA GLY A 70 3.22 -3.43 -6.01
C GLY A 70 3.86 -4.44 -5.06
N TYR A 71 3.56 -5.73 -5.23
CA TYR A 71 4.20 -6.80 -4.46
C TYR A 71 5.72 -6.85 -4.72
N ALA A 72 6.15 -6.73 -5.97
CA ALA A 72 7.57 -6.64 -6.31
C ALA A 72 8.24 -5.38 -5.72
N ALA A 73 7.51 -4.25 -5.65
CA ALA A 73 8.01 -3.00 -5.09
C ALA A 73 8.16 -3.03 -3.56
N ILE A 74 7.36 -3.84 -2.85
CA ILE A 74 7.54 -4.14 -1.41
C ILE A 74 8.85 -4.92 -1.16
N GLY A 75 9.28 -5.72 -2.15
CA GLY A 75 10.50 -6.53 -2.08
C GLY A 75 10.34 -7.80 -1.22
N PRO A 76 11.38 -8.65 -1.14
CA PRO A 76 11.35 -9.94 -0.43
C PRO A 76 11.31 -9.81 1.10
N ALA A 77 11.07 -8.62 1.66
CA ALA A 77 10.77 -8.47 3.10
C ALA A 77 9.49 -9.23 3.53
N ASN A 78 8.67 -9.66 2.55
CA ASN A 78 7.47 -10.45 2.76
C ASN A 78 7.61 -11.94 2.35
N ASP A 79 8.77 -12.33 1.82
CA ASP A 79 9.07 -13.71 1.46
C ASP A 79 9.74 -14.43 2.64
N ASN A 80 8.93 -14.83 3.62
CA ASN A 80 9.35 -15.87 4.59
C ASN A 80 9.56 -17.26 3.92
N SER A 81 9.59 -17.33 2.60
CA SER A 81 9.85 -18.54 1.81
C SER A 81 11.35 -18.75 1.51
N LEU A 82 12.24 -17.79 1.80
CA LEU A 82 13.69 -18.00 1.73
C LEU A 82 14.23 -18.63 3.03
N SER A 83 13.72 -19.82 3.33
CA SER A 83 14.41 -20.79 4.20
C SER A 83 14.60 -22.07 3.39
N ARG A 84 15.68 -22.12 2.62
CA ARG A 84 16.39 -23.37 2.28
C ARG A 84 17.87 -23.09 2.14
#